data_AF-A0A820PF34-F1
#
_entry.id   AF-A0A820PF34-F1
#
_cell.length_a   1.000
_cell.length_b   1.000
_cell.length_c   1.000
_cell.angle_alpha   90.00
_cell.angle_beta   90.00
_cell.angle_gamma   90.00
#
_symmetry.space_group_name_H-M   'P 1'
#
loop_
_entity.id
_entity.type
_entity.pdbx_description
1 polymer ?
#
loop_
_entity_poly.entity_id
_entity_poly.type
_entity_poly.pdbx_seq_one_letter_code
_entity_poly.pdbx_strand_id
1 'polypeptide(L)'
;MRIPSYITAYFFTLSNTSQPMQTIILRKLTLFQHTTTFHISIPYHIVIIQSSGKYYLAVLQQSLQTDISTLIQPSQECIATEQLLNATVTKMVPYRRILFFHILCHTRTDLICFIDPAYLCLCTNDHHANCMEFKRDRNFQCKLKKYCANGAQCVQDHPTCPSTR
;
A
#
# COMPACT_ATOMS: atom_id res chain seq x y z
N MET A 1 12.43 16.10 -11.77
CA MET A 1 11.85 15.11 -10.83
C MET A 1 11.61 15.79 -9.48
N ARG A 2 10.37 15.81 -8.96
CA ARG A 2 10.11 16.29 -7.59
C ARG A 2 10.24 15.09 -6.65
N ILE A 3 11.18 15.14 -5.71
CA ILE A 3 11.30 14.13 -4.65
C ILE A 3 10.11 14.34 -3.70
N PRO A 4 9.32 13.30 -3.39
CA PRO A 4 8.21 13.45 -2.45
C PRO A 4 8.74 13.76 -1.05
N SER A 5 8.01 14.58 -0.31
CA SER A 5 8.37 14.95 1.07
C SER A 5 8.20 13.79 2.07
N TYR A 6 7.43 12.78 1.70
CA TYR A 6 7.22 11.56 2.47
C TYR A 6 6.82 10.40 1.56
N ILE A 7 6.95 9.20 2.10
CA ILE A 7 6.39 7.98 1.55
C ILE A 7 5.55 7.29 2.61
N THR A 8 4.60 6.48 2.16
CA THR A 8 3.75 5.68 3.04
C THR A 8 3.92 4.21 2.67
N ALA A 9 4.31 3.38 3.63
CA ALA A 9 4.43 1.94 3.45
C ALA A 9 3.24 1.22 4.06
N TYR A 10 2.63 0.33 3.30
CA TYR A 10 1.51 -0.52 3.69
C TYR A 10 2.01 -1.96 3.73
N PHE A 11 2.14 -2.49 4.94
CA PHE A 11 2.55 -3.86 5.21
C PHE A 11 1.31 -4.73 5.40
N PHE A 12 1.22 -5.83 4.66
CA PHE A 12 0.14 -6.80 4.80
C PHE A 12 0.68 -8.11 5.37
N THR A 13 0.07 -8.55 6.46
CA THR A 13 0.28 -9.88 7.03
C THR A 13 -0.84 -10.78 6.55
N LEU A 14 -0.51 -11.81 5.78
CA LEU A 14 -1.45 -12.81 5.31
C LEU A 14 -1.52 -13.97 6.30
N SER A 15 -2.70 -14.57 6.41
CA SER A 15 -2.98 -15.74 7.23
C SER A 15 -4.02 -16.60 6.52
N ASN A 16 -3.95 -17.92 6.68
CA ASN A 16 -4.95 -18.84 6.15
C ASN A 16 -6.24 -18.86 6.98
N THR A 17 -6.20 -18.36 8.22
CA THR A 17 -7.30 -18.47 9.19
C THR A 17 -7.97 -17.14 9.51
N SER A 18 -7.41 -16.02 9.06
CA SER A 18 -7.92 -14.68 9.36
C SER A 18 -7.81 -13.76 8.16
N GLN A 19 -8.58 -12.68 8.17
CA GLN A 19 -8.46 -11.63 7.15
C GLN A 19 -7.04 -11.02 7.18
N PRO A 20 -6.53 -10.53 6.02
CA PRO A 20 -5.25 -9.84 5.96
C PRO A 20 -5.18 -8.67 6.93
N MET A 21 -4.13 -8.63 7.75
CA MET A 21 -3.90 -7.50 8.65
C MET A 21 -3.04 -6.46 7.94
N GLN A 22 -3.47 -5.20 7.96
CA GLN A 22 -2.77 -4.08 7.35
C GLN A 22 -2.15 -3.16 8.40
N THR A 23 -0.85 -2.92 8.27
CA THR A 23 -0.10 -1.93 9.05
C THR A 23 0.44 -0.85 8.13
N ILE A 24 0.29 0.41 8.52
CA ILE A 24 0.72 1.55 7.71
C ILE A 24 1.79 2.32 8.48
N ILE A 25 2.88 2.66 7.81
CA ILE A 25 3.98 3.44 8.36
C ILE A 25 4.30 4.58 7.40
N LEU A 26 4.30 5.81 7.92
CA LEU A 26 4.70 7.00 7.15
C LEU A 26 6.16 7.32 7.46
N ARG A 27 6.96 7.57 6.42
CA ARG A 27 8.34 8.05 6.56
C ARG A 27 8.54 9.32 5.77
N LYS A 28 8.97 10.38 6.46
CA LYS A 28 9.42 11.62 5.83
C LYS A 28 10.75 11.37 5.14
N LEU A 29 10.94 12.02 3.99
CA LEU A 29 12.19 12.00 3.26
C LEU A 29 12.88 13.36 3.40
N THR A 30 14.19 13.36 3.61
CA THR A 30 14.97 14.59 3.49
C THR A 30 15.23 14.91 2.01
N LEU A 31 15.59 16.17 1.74
CA LEU A 31 16.14 16.52 0.43
C LEU A 31 17.33 15.58 0.16
N PHE A 32 17.35 14.92 -1.01
CA PHE A 32 18.39 13.96 -1.45
C PHE A 32 18.36 12.56 -0.81
N GLN A 33 17.32 12.20 -0.06
CA GLN A 33 17.19 10.83 0.44
C GLN A 33 16.64 9.90 -0.64
N HIS A 34 17.46 8.98 -1.12
CA HIS A 34 17.10 7.97 -2.13
C HIS A 34 16.79 6.60 -1.55
N THR A 35 17.22 6.35 -0.31
CA THR A 35 17.04 5.09 0.40
C THR A 35 16.35 5.34 1.74
N THR A 36 15.47 4.43 2.12
CA THR A 36 14.69 4.52 3.35
C THR A 36 14.61 3.14 4.00
N THR A 37 14.70 3.11 5.32
CA THR A 37 14.68 1.86 6.09
C THR A 37 13.46 1.86 7.00
N PHE A 38 12.68 0.79 6.92
CA PHE A 38 11.56 0.54 7.82
C PHE A 38 11.95 -0.57 8.79
N HIS A 39 12.07 -0.23 10.07
CA HIS A 39 12.23 -1.23 11.13
C HIS A 39 10.85 -1.72 11.55
N ILE A 40 10.57 -3.00 11.33
CA ILE A 40 9.27 -3.61 11.60
C ILE A 40 9.47 -4.94 12.33
N SER A 41 8.73 -5.12 13.43
CA SER A 41 8.79 -6.33 14.27
C SER A 41 7.62 -7.28 14.06
N ILE A 42 6.74 -6.97 13.09
CA ILE A 42 5.61 -7.81 12.72
C ILE A 42 5.91 -8.54 11.41
N PRO A 43 5.47 -9.79 11.24
CA PRO A 43 5.61 -10.49 9.97
C PRO A 43 4.78 -9.80 8.89
N TYR A 44 5.29 -9.73 7.67
CA TYR A 44 4.59 -9.16 6.52
C TYR A 44 4.89 -10.01 5.29
N HIS A 45 3.97 -10.08 4.34
CA HIS A 45 4.12 -10.86 3.10
C HIS A 45 4.10 -9.94 1.87
N ILE A 46 3.38 -8.82 1.97
CA ILE A 46 3.24 -7.85 0.89
C ILE A 46 3.57 -6.47 1.46
N VAL A 47 4.34 -5.69 0.70
CA VAL A 47 4.59 -4.28 0.98
C VAL A 47 4.22 -3.44 -0.23
N ILE A 48 3.27 -2.52 -0.04
CA ILE A 48 2.95 -1.47 -1.01
C ILE A 48 3.56 -0.16 -0.54
N ILE A 49 4.22 0.56 -1.43
CA ILE A 49 4.73 1.91 -1.15
C ILE A 49 3.90 2.92 -1.92
N GLN A 50 3.40 3.93 -1.24
CA GLN A 50 2.80 5.10 -1.86
C GLN A 50 3.82 6.23 -1.89
N SER A 51 4.00 6.80 -3.08
CA SER A 51 4.95 7.87 -3.37
C SER A 51 4.39 8.77 -4.46
N SER A 52 4.35 10.09 -4.23
CA SER A 52 3.82 11.07 -5.19
C SER A 52 2.42 10.73 -5.75
N GLY A 53 1.55 10.13 -4.94
CA GLY A 53 0.19 9.75 -5.33
C GLY A 53 0.07 8.41 -6.09
N LYS A 54 1.19 7.75 -6.38
CA LYS A 54 1.25 6.44 -7.02
C LYS A 54 1.54 5.35 -6.01
N TYR A 55 1.17 4.11 -6.34
CA TYR A 55 1.37 2.92 -5.51
C TYR A 55 2.31 1.95 -6.20
N TYR A 56 3.21 1.33 -5.45
CA TYR A 56 4.23 0.42 -5.97
C TYR A 56 4.26 -0.86 -5.15
N LEU A 57 4.27 -2.02 -5.82
CA LEU A 57 4.51 -3.31 -5.19
C LEU A 57 6.00 -3.47 -4.91
N ALA A 58 6.41 -3.17 -3.69
CA ALA A 58 7.82 -3.18 -3.30
C ALA A 58 8.30 -4.57 -2.87
N VAL A 59 7.44 -5.34 -2.19
CA VAL A 59 7.76 -6.68 -1.71
C VAL A 59 6.55 -7.59 -1.91
N LEU A 60 6.81 -8.80 -2.41
CA LEU A 60 5.90 -9.93 -2.40
C LEU A 60 6.73 -11.17 -2.04
N GLN A 61 6.56 -11.69 -0.83
CA GLN A 61 7.34 -12.82 -0.32
C GLN A 61 6.46 -14.00 0.08
N GLN A 62 6.90 -15.21 -0.26
CA GLN A 62 6.28 -16.47 0.15
C GLN A 62 6.83 -16.97 1.49
N SER A 63 8.12 -16.70 1.77
CA SER A 63 8.80 -17.03 3.02
C SER A 63 9.25 -15.76 3.73
N LEU A 64 9.04 -15.67 5.05
CA LEU A 64 9.43 -14.51 5.86
C LEU A 64 10.97 -14.36 5.90
N GLN A 65 11.50 -13.34 5.25
CA GLN A 65 12.89 -12.91 5.39
C GLN A 65 13.04 -11.83 6.48
N THR A 66 14.18 -11.83 7.16
CA THR A 66 14.47 -10.85 8.24
C THR A 66 14.79 -9.46 7.69
N ASP A 67 15.60 -9.39 6.64
CA ASP A 67 16.05 -8.15 6.02
C ASP A 67 15.78 -8.18 4.53
N ILE A 68 15.02 -7.20 4.03
CA ILE A 68 14.65 -7.07 2.63
C ILE A 68 15.08 -5.70 2.12
N SER A 69 15.86 -5.69 1.05
CA SER A 69 16.17 -4.49 0.30
C SER A 69 15.49 -4.56 -1.06
N THR A 70 14.71 -3.55 -1.41
CA THR A 70 13.98 -3.47 -2.69
C THR A 70 14.14 -2.08 -3.28
N LEU A 71 14.23 -2.03 -4.61
CA LEU A 71 14.27 -0.80 -5.39
C LEU A 71 12.90 -0.58 -6.01
N ILE A 72 12.31 0.60 -5.77
CA ILE A 72 11.03 0.97 -6.38
C ILE A 72 11.26 1.41 -7.83
N GLN A 73 10.65 0.67 -8.76
CA GLN A 73 10.73 0.94 -10.20
C GLN A 73 9.34 1.19 -10.80
N PRO A 74 9.24 1.91 -11.94
CA PRO A 74 7.97 2.10 -12.64
C PRO A 74 7.26 0.79 -13.05
N SER A 75 8.02 -0.27 -13.33
CA SER A 75 7.48 -1.60 -13.64
C SER A 75 6.71 -2.26 -12.48
N GLN A 76 6.92 -1.77 -11.24
CA GLN A 76 6.22 -2.25 -10.04
C GLN A 76 5.01 -1.39 -9.70
N GLU A 77 4.67 -0.37 -10.52
CA GLU A 77 3.54 0.51 -10.26
C GLU A 77 2.21 -0.25 -10.33
N CYS A 78 1.42 -0.18 -9.27
CA CYS A 78 0.06 -0.68 -9.24
C CYS A 78 -0.88 0.39 -9.83
N ILE A 79 -1.36 0.14 -11.04
CA ILE A 79 -2.14 1.11 -11.80
C ILE A 79 -3.54 1.24 -11.20
N ALA A 80 -4.11 2.44 -11.20
CA ALA A 80 -5.47 2.68 -10.71
C ALA A 80 -6.52 2.09 -11.67
N THR A 81 -7.54 1.41 -11.15
CA THR A 81 -8.60 0.78 -11.97
C THR A 81 -9.33 1.77 -12.89
N GLU A 82 -9.40 3.04 -12.52
CA GLU A 82 -9.99 4.11 -13.32
C GLU A 82 -9.25 4.35 -14.64
N GLN A 83 -7.98 3.93 -14.73
CA GLN A 83 -7.19 3.99 -15.96
C GLN A 83 -7.26 2.70 -16.77
N LEU A 84 -7.75 1.61 -16.18
CA LEU A 84 -7.75 0.27 -16.77
C LEU A 84 -9.14 -0.19 -17.22
N LEU A 85 -10.19 0.31 -16.57
CA LEU A 85 -11.56 -0.13 -16.77
C LEU A 85 -12.44 1.00 -17.30
N ASN A 86 -13.49 0.62 -18.01
CA ASN A 86 -14.51 1.56 -18.48
C ASN A 86 -15.22 2.26 -17.31
N ALA A 87 -15.60 3.52 -17.53
CA ALA A 87 -16.30 4.34 -16.54
C ALA A 87 -17.59 3.69 -16.00
N THR A 88 -18.26 2.85 -16.81
CA THR A 88 -19.45 2.11 -16.38
C THR A 88 -19.11 1.07 -15.32
N VAL A 89 -17.97 0.38 -15.47
CA VAL A 89 -17.50 -0.67 -14.55
C VAL A 89 -17.01 -0.04 -13.25
N THR A 90 -16.23 1.04 -13.32
CA THR A 90 -15.69 1.72 -12.13
C THR A 90 -16.79 2.29 -11.23
N LYS A 91 -17.94 2.66 -11.80
CA LYS A 91 -19.14 3.14 -11.06
C LYS A 91 -19.99 2.01 -10.47
N MET A 92 -19.75 0.75 -10.80
CA MET A 92 -20.49 -0.37 -10.19
C MET A 92 -20.15 -0.50 -8.71
N VAL A 93 -21.01 -1.17 -7.95
CA VAL A 93 -20.73 -1.52 -6.55
C VAL A 93 -19.52 -2.46 -6.44
N PRO A 94 -18.70 -2.38 -5.36
CA PRO A 94 -17.39 -3.03 -5.29
C PRO A 94 -17.37 -4.51 -5.63
N TYR A 95 -18.29 -5.30 -5.07
CA TYR A 95 -18.32 -6.75 -5.30
C TYR A 95 -18.62 -7.12 -6.77
N ARG A 96 -19.33 -6.28 -7.53
CA ARG A 96 -19.57 -6.50 -8.97
C ARG A 96 -18.31 -6.24 -9.80
N ARG A 97 -17.43 -5.35 -9.35
CA ARG A 97 -16.18 -5.04 -10.05
C ARG A 97 -15.19 -6.21 -9.99
N ILE A 98 -15.26 -7.05 -8.96
CA ILE A 98 -14.38 -8.24 -8.79
C ILE A 98 -14.44 -9.16 -10.02
N LEU A 99 -15.59 -9.33 -10.66
CA LEU A 99 -15.70 -10.14 -11.88
C LEU A 99 -14.81 -9.59 -13.01
N PHE A 100 -14.72 -8.27 -13.14
CA PHE A 100 -13.91 -7.60 -14.15
C PHE A 100 -12.42 -7.60 -13.81
N PHE A 101 -12.06 -7.75 -12.54
CA PHE A 101 -10.67 -7.83 -12.10
C PHE A 101 -9.97 -9.07 -12.61
N HIS A 102 -10.64 -10.23 -12.62
CA HIS A 102 -10.10 -11.44 -13.22
C HIS A 102 -9.89 -11.28 -14.73
N ILE A 103 -10.85 -10.67 -15.43
CA ILE A 103 -10.74 -10.36 -16.87
C ILE A 103 -9.56 -9.42 -17.14
N LEU A 104 -9.34 -8.44 -16.27
CA LEU A 104 -8.22 -7.51 -16.38
C LEU A 104 -6.87 -8.23 -16.29
N CYS A 105 -6.67 -9.11 -15.30
CA CYS A 105 -5.42 -9.90 -15.19
C CYS A 105 -5.23 -10.88 -16.36
N HIS A 106 -6.32 -11.36 -16.96
CA HIS A 106 -6.28 -12.23 -18.14
C HIS A 106 -5.90 -11.47 -19.42
N THR A 107 -6.40 -10.25 -19.60
CA THR A 107 -6.17 -9.46 -20.82
C THR A 107 -4.89 -8.63 -20.75
N ARG A 108 -4.45 -8.25 -19.55
CA ARG A 108 -3.23 -7.47 -19.29
C ARG A 108 -2.23 -8.33 -18.53
N THR A 109 -1.56 -9.22 -19.27
CA THR A 109 -0.55 -10.14 -18.71
C THR A 109 0.70 -9.41 -18.19
N ASP A 110 0.88 -8.14 -18.58
CA ASP A 110 1.91 -7.24 -18.09
C ASP A 110 1.60 -6.64 -16.71
N LEU A 111 0.35 -6.72 -16.26
CA LEU A 111 -0.11 -6.11 -15.02
C LEU A 111 0.24 -7.01 -13.84
N ILE A 112 1.09 -6.53 -12.94
CA ILE A 112 1.46 -7.25 -11.71
C ILE A 112 0.45 -6.96 -10.58
N CYS A 113 -0.02 -5.72 -10.50
CA CYS A 113 -0.95 -5.27 -9.48
C CYS A 113 -1.75 -4.04 -9.94
N PHE A 114 -2.87 -3.78 -9.27
CA PHE A 114 -3.68 -2.59 -9.49
C PHE A 114 -4.45 -2.17 -8.22
N ILE A 115 -4.88 -0.91 -8.20
CA ILE A 115 -5.58 -0.30 -7.07
C ILE A 115 -7.01 0.06 -7.49
N ASP A 116 -7.98 -0.51 -6.79
CA ASP A 116 -9.39 -0.13 -6.82
C ASP A 116 -9.72 0.75 -5.59
N PRO A 117 -10.79 1.56 -5.62
CA PRO A 117 -11.19 2.32 -4.45
C PRO A 117 -11.35 1.53 -3.15
N ALA A 118 -11.74 0.25 -3.23
CA ALA A 118 -11.96 -0.65 -2.10
C ALA A 118 -10.89 -1.74 -1.97
N TYR A 119 -10.14 -2.05 -3.03
CA TYR A 119 -9.27 -3.23 -3.07
C TYR A 119 -7.86 -2.93 -3.59
N LEU A 120 -6.90 -3.67 -3.06
CA LEU A 120 -5.58 -3.89 -3.65
C LEU A 120 -5.60 -5.27 -4.28
N CYS A 121 -5.25 -5.35 -5.56
CA CYS A 121 -5.26 -6.62 -6.28
C CYS A 121 -3.90 -6.94 -6.86
N LEU A 122 -3.51 -8.21 -6.75
CA LEU A 122 -2.35 -8.80 -7.42
C LEU A 122 -2.83 -9.71 -8.55
N CYS A 123 -2.19 -9.65 -9.70
CA CYS A 123 -2.41 -10.63 -10.76
C CYS A 123 -1.47 -11.82 -10.53
N THR A 124 -2.05 -13.01 -10.48
CA THR A 124 -1.30 -14.27 -10.34
C THR A 124 -0.72 -14.72 -11.69
N ASN A 125 0.21 -15.67 -11.65
CA ASN A 125 0.76 -16.30 -12.86
C ASN A 125 -0.33 -17.01 -13.69
N ASP A 126 -1.39 -17.49 -13.03
CA ASP A 126 -2.56 -18.08 -13.69
C ASP A 126 -3.56 -17.02 -14.20
N HIS A 127 -3.14 -15.75 -14.21
CA HIS A 127 -3.92 -14.60 -14.67
C HIS A 127 -5.23 -14.37 -13.91
N HIS A 128 -5.33 -14.85 -12.66
CA HIS A 128 -6.41 -14.50 -11.76
C HIS A 128 -6.05 -13.30 -10.89
N ALA A 129 -7.02 -12.43 -10.64
CA ALA A 129 -6.91 -11.38 -9.63
C ALA A 129 -7.05 -11.97 -8.23
N ASN A 130 -6.09 -11.68 -7.36
CA ASN A 130 -6.15 -11.93 -5.93
C ASN A 130 -6.24 -10.60 -5.20
N CYS A 131 -7.41 -10.30 -4.65
CA CYS A 131 -7.75 -8.99 -4.11
C CYS A 131 -7.96 -9.03 -2.60
N MET A 132 -7.46 -8.01 -1.92
CA MET A 132 -7.66 -7.79 -0.49
C MET A 132 -8.21 -6.39 -0.23
N GLU A 133 -8.99 -6.23 0.84
CA GLU A 133 -9.50 -4.92 1.25
C GLU A 133 -8.33 -3.95 1.48
N PHE A 134 -8.42 -2.75 0.90
CA PHE A 134 -7.35 -1.77 0.98
C PHE A 134 -7.79 -0.49 1.69
N LYS A 135 -7.40 -0.36 2.95
CA LYS A 135 -7.74 0.80 3.79
C LYS A 135 -6.67 1.88 3.63
N ARG A 136 -6.82 2.69 2.59
CA ARG A 136 -5.92 3.83 2.28
C ARG A 136 -5.97 4.91 3.37
N ASP A 137 -7.18 5.18 3.85
CA ASP A 137 -7.42 6.23 4.84
C ASP A 137 -7.31 5.67 6.26
N ARG A 138 -6.11 5.77 6.85
CA ARG A 138 -6.00 5.85 8.31
C ARG A 138 -5.67 7.27 8.70
N ASN A 139 -6.40 7.78 9.69
CA ASN A 139 -6.11 9.06 10.28
C ASN A 139 -4.76 8.94 11.01
N PHE A 140 -3.69 9.43 10.39
CA PHE A 140 -2.37 9.52 11.02
C PHE A 140 -2.34 10.56 12.14
N GLN A 141 -3.47 11.19 12.50
CA GLN A 141 -3.51 12.08 13.65
C GLN A 141 -3.27 11.30 14.94
N CYS A 142 -2.27 11.74 15.69
CA CYS A 142 -2.00 11.24 17.03
C CYS A 142 -3.23 11.42 17.92
N LYS A 143 -3.52 10.45 18.81
CA LYS A 143 -4.62 10.55 19.79
C LYS A 143 -4.49 11.79 20.69
N LEU A 144 -3.27 12.27 20.94
CA LEU A 144 -2.97 13.44 21.77
C LEU A 144 -2.40 14.57 20.90
N LYS A 145 -3.18 15.65 20.73
CA LYS A 145 -2.74 16.88 20.04
C LYS A 145 -1.82 17.77 20.89
N LYS A 146 -1.68 17.47 22.19
CA LYS A 146 -1.05 18.34 23.19
C LYS A 146 0.47 18.56 23.02
N TYR A 147 1.13 17.78 22.17
CA TYR A 147 2.59 17.87 21.99
C TYR A 147 3.03 18.75 20.81
N CYS A 148 2.09 19.27 20.03
CA CYS A 148 2.40 20.12 18.87
C CYS A 148 2.11 21.59 19.18
N ALA A 149 3.14 22.44 19.17
CA ALA A 149 3.00 23.89 19.35
C ALA A 149 2.56 24.59 18.05
N ASN A 150 2.13 25.85 18.17
CA ASN A 150 1.86 26.75 17.03
C ASN A 150 0.84 26.22 16.00
N GLY A 151 -0.17 25.45 16.44
CA GLY A 151 -1.19 24.91 15.55
C GLY A 151 -0.70 23.79 14.62
N ALA A 152 0.49 23.23 14.86
CA ALA A 152 1.02 22.14 14.05
C ALA A 152 0.18 20.86 14.20
N GLN A 153 0.02 20.12 13.10
CA GLN A 153 -0.68 18.84 13.10
C GLN A 153 0.28 17.71 13.49
N CYS A 154 -0.08 16.93 14.52
CA CYS A 154 0.63 15.70 14.87
C CYS A 154 0.30 14.62 13.84
N VAL A 155 1.32 14.08 13.18
CA VAL A 155 1.22 12.99 12.20
C VAL A 155 2.07 11.83 12.69
N GLN A 156 1.43 10.67 12.85
CA GLN A 156 2.00 9.46 13.41
C GLN A 156 2.87 8.74 12.38
N ASP A 157 4.13 8.61 12.71
CA ASP A 157 5.22 8.03 11.92
C ASP A 157 5.59 6.60 12.35
N HIS A 158 4.97 6.07 13.42
CA HIS A 158 5.15 4.69 13.89
C HIS A 158 3.81 4.08 14.39
N PRO A 159 3.50 2.78 14.12
CA PRO A 159 2.22 2.17 14.48
C PRO A 159 2.00 2.04 16.00
N THR A 160 3.07 1.84 16.79
CA THR A 160 3.05 1.93 18.25
C THR A 160 3.65 3.26 18.70
N CYS A 161 2.83 4.12 19.30
CA CYS A 161 3.31 5.30 20.02
C CYS A 161 3.37 4.99 21.52
N PRO A 162 4.38 5.48 22.26
CA PRO A 162 4.29 5.56 23.71
C PRO A 162 3.09 6.45 24.05
N SER A 163 2.09 5.87 24.69
CA SER A 163 0.87 6.57 25.12
C SER A 163 1.03 7.21 26.50
N THR A 164 2.15 6.94 27.18
CA THR A 164 2.43 7.37 28.55
C THR A 164 3.95 7.50 28.74
N ARG A 165 4.30 8.38 29.68
CA ARG A 165 5.66 8.57 30.18
C ARG A 165 5.99 7.50 31.20
#